data_AF-A0A3C0ZK84-F1
#
_entry.id   AF-A0A3C0ZK84-F1
#
_cell.length_a   1.000
_cell.length_b   1.000
_cell.length_c   1.000
_cell.angle_alpha   90.00
_cell.angle_beta   90.00
_cell.angle_gamma   90.00
#
_symmetry.space_group_name_H-M   'P 1'
#
loop_
_entity.id
_entity.type
_entity.pdbx_description
1 polymer ?
#
loop_
_entity_poly.entity_id
_entity_poly.type
_entity_poly.pdbx_seq_one_letter_code
_entity_poly.pdbx_strand_id
1 'polypeptide(L)'
;MGQMQLLLIVLGVMLVGIAILVGISMFHANEIESTRNAMINDLGYYSQRARTYYTKSSTLGGGNRSFLGISLSNISSMTENINARYYLESATADECAIVGVGKVISGDDSIRIRITEERNVIEMIN
;
A
#
# COMPACT_ATOMS: atom_id res chain seq x y z
N MET A 1 -31.88 48.63 2.77
CA MET A 1 -30.45 48.27 2.74
C MET A 1 -30.15 46.94 3.46
N GLY A 2 -30.80 46.64 4.60
CA GLY A 2 -30.59 45.35 5.31
C GLY A 2 -30.91 44.08 4.51
N GLN A 3 -31.91 44.10 3.61
CA GLN A 3 -32.26 42.93 2.79
C GLN A 3 -31.16 42.52 1.79
N MET A 4 -30.45 43.48 1.19
CA MET A 4 -29.37 43.20 0.24
C MET A 4 -28.11 42.71 0.97
N GLN A 5 -27.82 43.24 2.15
CA GLN A 5 -26.71 42.76 2.97
C GLN A 5 -26.95 41.35 3.51
N LEU A 6 -28.19 41.04 3.93
CA LEU A 6 -28.54 39.71 4.43
C LEU A 6 -28.36 38.64 3.34
N LEU A 7 -28.74 38.95 2.09
CA LEU A 7 -28.56 38.04 0.95
C LEU A 7 -27.08 37.76 0.65
N LEU A 8 -26.21 38.76 0.73
CA LEU A 8 -24.77 38.57 0.49
C LEU A 8 -24.12 37.70 1.56
N ILE A 9 -24.54 37.82 2.82
CA ILE A 9 -24.06 36.97 3.91
C ILE A 9 -24.49 35.52 3.69
N VAL A 10 -25.77 35.29 3.35
CA VAL A 10 -26.29 33.94 3.08
C VAL A 10 -25.57 33.29 1.90
N LEU A 11 -25.31 34.05 0.85
CA LEU A 11 -24.56 33.56 -0.32
C LEU A 11 -23.11 33.21 0.05
N GLY A 12 -22.45 34.02 0.88
CA GLY A 12 -21.10 33.74 1.38
C GLY A 12 -21.04 32.44 2.19
N VAL A 13 -21.98 32.22 3.11
CA VAL A 13 -22.03 30.99 3.93
C VAL A 13 -22.32 29.76 3.09
N MET A 14 -23.18 29.87 2.07
CA MET A 14 -23.48 28.77 1.16
C MET A 14 -22.22 28.31 0.40
N LEU A 15 -21.38 29.24 -0.05
CA LEU A 15 -20.11 28.91 -0.73
C LEU A 15 -19.10 28.26 0.22
N VAL A 16 -18.96 28.78 1.45
CA VAL A 16 -18.06 28.19 2.46
C VAL A 16 -18.49 26.75 2.81
N GLY A 17 -19.80 26.49 2.91
CA GLY A 17 -20.33 25.14 3.17
C GLY A 17 -19.90 24.11 2.13
N ILE A 18 -19.95 24.47 0.84
CA ILE A 18 -19.52 23.57 -0.25
C ILE A 18 -18.00 23.37 -0.21
N ALA A 19 -17.23 24.43 0.03
CA ALA A 19 -15.77 24.36 0.10
C ALA A 19 -15.27 23.39 1.19
N ILE A 20 -15.94 23.35 2.35
CA ILE A 20 -15.61 22.42 3.45
C ILE A 20 -15.83 20.96 3.02
N LEU A 21 -16.97 20.66 2.38
CA LEU A 21 -17.28 19.29 1.94
C LEU A 21 -16.27 18.79 0.90
N VAL A 22 -15.95 19.62 -0.08
CA VAL A 22 -14.93 19.29 -1.09
C VAL A 22 -13.56 19.12 -0.44
N GLY A 23 -13.18 20.01 0.47
CA GLY A 23 -11.92 19.92 1.21
C GLY A 23 -11.79 18.59 1.95
N ILE A 24 -12.80 18.20 2.73
CA ILE A 24 -12.81 16.93 3.48
C ILE A 24 -12.68 15.74 2.52
N SER A 25 -13.44 15.73 1.42
CA SER A 25 -13.37 14.63 0.44
C SER A 25 -11.97 14.49 -0.18
N MET A 26 -11.30 15.62 -0.44
CA MET A 26 -9.95 15.65 -1.00
C MET A 26 -8.91 15.20 0.03
N PHE A 27 -9.07 15.55 1.31
CA PHE A 27 -8.21 15.05 2.39
C PHE A 27 -8.30 13.53 2.51
N HIS A 28 -9.51 12.94 2.50
CA HIS A 28 -9.67 11.49 2.52
C HIS A 28 -9.04 10.80 1.29
N ALA A 29 -9.24 11.35 0.09
CA ALA A 29 -8.62 10.81 -1.12
C ALA A 29 -7.08 10.85 -1.05
N ASN A 30 -6.50 11.91 -0.50
CA ASN A 30 -5.05 12.02 -0.33
C ASN A 30 -4.49 11.02 0.71
N GLU A 31 -5.22 10.75 1.79
CA GLU A 31 -4.81 9.74 2.79
C GLU A 31 -4.78 8.32 2.18
N ILE A 32 -5.78 7.97 1.38
CA ILE A 32 -5.83 6.69 0.66
C ILE A 32 -4.63 6.57 -0.29
N GLU A 33 -4.41 7.60 -1.11
CA GLU A 33 -3.31 7.61 -2.08
C GLU A 33 -1.92 7.59 -1.42
N SER A 34 -1.76 8.30 -0.30
CA SER A 34 -0.53 8.26 0.48
C SER A 34 -0.25 6.86 1.04
N THR A 35 -1.27 6.20 1.56
CA THR A 35 -1.18 4.83 2.09
C THR A 35 -0.81 3.84 0.98
N ARG A 36 -1.46 3.94 -0.18
CA ARG A 36 -1.18 3.14 -1.38
C ARG A 36 0.28 3.31 -1.83
N ASN A 37 0.77 4.54 -1.91
CA ASN A 37 2.15 4.82 -2.29
C ASN A 37 3.16 4.27 -1.28
N ALA A 38 2.86 4.35 0.02
CA ALA A 38 3.69 3.75 1.05
C ALA A 38 3.74 2.21 0.89
N MET A 39 2.61 1.55 0.63
CA MET A 39 2.55 0.11 0.41
C MET A 39 3.36 -0.34 -0.82
N ILE A 40 3.28 0.40 -1.93
CA ILE A 40 4.08 0.12 -3.13
C ILE A 40 5.58 0.22 -2.79
N ASN A 41 5.98 1.23 -2.01
CA ASN A 41 7.36 1.39 -1.59
C ASN A 41 7.85 0.22 -0.73
N ASP A 42 7.07 -0.17 0.28
CA ASP A 42 7.37 -1.29 1.19
C ASP A 42 7.48 -2.61 0.43
N LEU A 43 6.52 -2.92 -0.44
CA LEU A 43 6.54 -4.15 -1.23
C LEU A 43 7.65 -4.12 -2.29
N GLY A 44 7.99 -2.95 -2.83
CA GLY A 44 9.18 -2.74 -3.64
C GLY A 44 10.47 -3.13 -2.90
N TYR A 45 10.61 -2.68 -1.66
CA TYR A 45 11.72 -3.08 -0.78
C TYR A 45 11.74 -4.59 -0.49
N TYR A 46 10.58 -5.18 -0.19
CA TYR A 46 10.47 -6.63 0.03
C TYR A 46 10.82 -7.43 -1.22
N SER A 47 10.45 -6.95 -2.41
CA SER A 47 10.80 -7.61 -3.66
C SER A 47 12.31 -7.68 -3.91
N GLN A 48 13.05 -6.62 -3.57
CA GLN A 48 14.51 -6.60 -3.69
C GLN A 48 15.15 -7.60 -2.73
N ARG A 49 14.63 -7.69 -1.50
CA ARG A 49 15.15 -8.63 -0.49
C ARG A 49 14.78 -10.08 -0.80
N ALA A 50 13.60 -10.33 -1.35
CA ALA A 50 13.22 -11.65 -1.87
C ALA A 50 14.18 -12.08 -3.01
N ARG A 51 14.49 -11.19 -3.96
CA ARG A 51 15.49 -11.47 -5.00
C ARG A 51 16.90 -11.71 -4.43
N THR A 52 17.29 -10.96 -3.41
CA THR A 52 18.56 -11.16 -2.71
C THR A 52 18.59 -12.53 -2.00
N TYR A 53 17.47 -12.98 -1.44
CA TYR A 53 17.35 -14.32 -0.87
C TYR A 53 17.53 -15.39 -1.93
N TYR A 54 16.87 -15.26 -3.09
CA TYR A 54 16.99 -16.21 -4.21
C TYR A 54 18.43 -16.36 -4.72
N THR A 55 19.17 -15.26 -4.89
CA THR A 55 20.56 -15.33 -5.40
C THR A 55 21.58 -15.79 -4.37
N LYS A 56 21.25 -15.69 -3.07
CA LYS A 56 22.13 -16.09 -1.98
C LYS A 56 22.15 -17.62 -1.83
N SER A 57 23.34 -18.19 -1.62
CA SER A 57 23.52 -19.63 -1.35
C SER A 57 22.82 -20.06 -0.06
N SER A 58 22.34 -21.31 -0.02
CA SER A 58 21.70 -21.91 1.17
C SER A 58 22.62 -21.93 2.39
N THR A 59 23.93 -22.06 2.18
CA THR A 59 24.96 -22.01 3.25
C THR A 59 25.05 -20.66 3.97
N LEU A 60 24.53 -19.58 3.37
CA LEU A 60 24.48 -18.24 3.96
C LEU A 60 23.04 -17.86 4.37
N GLY A 61 22.12 -18.84 4.47
CA GLY A 61 20.71 -18.61 4.78
C GLY A 61 19.91 -18.01 3.61
N GLY A 62 20.33 -18.28 2.37
CA GLY A 62 19.60 -17.94 1.15
C GLY A 62 18.81 -19.10 0.58
N GLY A 63 18.21 -18.88 -0.59
CA GLY A 63 17.32 -19.82 -1.28
C GLY A 63 18.00 -20.71 -2.33
N ASN A 64 19.29 -20.49 -2.64
CA ASN A 64 20.04 -21.24 -3.65
C ASN A 64 19.28 -21.37 -4.99
N ARG A 65 18.87 -20.23 -5.56
CA ARG A 65 18.05 -20.15 -6.78
C ARG A 65 16.66 -20.75 -6.59
N SER A 66 16.11 -20.62 -5.39
CA SER A 66 14.76 -21.02 -5.06
C SER A 66 14.14 -20.03 -4.08
N PHE A 67 12.84 -19.77 -4.20
CA PHE A 67 12.09 -19.06 -3.16
C PHE A 67 11.54 -20.00 -2.08
N LEU A 68 11.77 -21.32 -2.19
CA LEU A 68 11.37 -22.30 -1.18
C LEU A 68 12.01 -21.99 0.18
N GLY A 69 11.18 -21.96 1.23
CA GLY A 69 11.63 -21.70 2.60
C GLY A 69 11.81 -20.21 2.93
N ILE A 70 11.46 -19.31 2.00
CA ILE A 70 11.41 -17.89 2.30
C ILE A 70 10.28 -17.62 3.32
N SER A 71 10.62 -17.02 4.44
CA SER A 71 9.67 -16.52 5.42
C SER A 71 9.71 -15.00 5.41
N LEU A 72 8.61 -14.37 5.84
CA LEU A 72 8.57 -12.91 5.92
C LEU A 72 9.70 -12.37 6.83
N SER A 73 10.10 -13.11 7.86
CA SER A 73 11.24 -12.77 8.73
C SER A 73 12.60 -12.69 8.02
N ASN A 74 12.78 -13.38 6.88
CA ASN A 74 14.00 -13.31 6.08
C ASN A 74 14.07 -12.03 5.23
N ILE A 75 12.92 -11.40 5.00
CA ILE A 75 12.75 -10.27 4.10
C ILE A 75 12.49 -8.98 4.89
N SER A 76 11.76 -9.08 6.00
CA SER A 76 11.26 -7.96 6.79
C SER A 76 11.12 -8.35 8.27
N SER A 77 11.59 -7.48 9.16
CA SER A 77 11.30 -7.58 10.60
C SER A 77 9.92 -7.03 10.96
N MET A 78 9.22 -6.41 10.01
CA MET A 78 7.92 -5.76 10.22
C MET A 78 6.86 -6.45 9.37
N THR A 79 6.01 -7.24 10.02
CA THR A 79 4.83 -7.89 9.43
C THR A 79 3.65 -6.91 9.35
N GLU A 80 3.69 -5.83 10.11
CA GLU A 80 2.67 -4.78 10.15
C GLU A 80 3.34 -3.42 10.31
N ASN A 81 2.78 -2.40 9.64
CA ASN A 81 3.07 -1.01 9.90
C ASN A 81 1.77 -0.21 10.07
N ILE A 82 1.88 1.11 10.23
CA ILE A 82 0.73 2.00 10.39
C ILE A 82 -0.18 2.02 9.15
N ASN A 83 0.35 1.68 7.98
CA ASN A 83 -0.31 1.77 6.68
C ASN A 83 -0.95 0.43 6.25
N ALA A 84 -0.33 -0.71 6.58
CA ALA A 84 -0.69 -2.01 6.05
C ALA A 84 -0.15 -3.19 6.88
N ARG A 85 -0.78 -4.35 6.68
CA ARG A 85 -0.31 -5.67 7.13
C ARG A 85 0.24 -6.44 5.93
N TYR A 86 1.39 -7.06 6.10
CA TYR A 86 2.08 -7.82 5.07
C TYR A 86 2.14 -9.30 5.42
N TYR A 87 1.90 -10.17 4.45
CA TYR A 87 2.08 -11.61 4.60
C TYR A 87 2.51 -12.27 3.30
N LEU A 88 3.11 -13.44 3.43
CA LEU A 88 3.47 -14.28 2.30
C LEU A 88 2.26 -15.13 1.92
N GLU A 89 1.77 -15.00 0.69
CA GLU A 89 0.62 -15.79 0.19
C GLU A 89 1.09 -17.14 -0.35
N SER A 90 2.18 -17.15 -1.11
CA SER A 90 2.80 -18.37 -1.62
C SER A 90 4.29 -18.18 -1.85
N ALA A 91 5.05 -19.26 -1.70
CA ALA A 91 6.44 -19.35 -2.14
C ALA A 91 6.66 -20.72 -2.78
N THR A 92 6.94 -20.72 -4.07
CA THR A 92 7.35 -21.90 -4.85
C THR A 92 8.84 -21.81 -5.14
N ALA A 93 9.38 -22.72 -5.97
CA ALA A 93 10.78 -22.61 -6.37
C ALA A 93 11.04 -21.34 -7.20
N ASP A 94 10.08 -20.96 -8.06
CA ASP A 94 10.27 -19.97 -9.12
C ASP A 94 9.48 -18.67 -8.88
N GLU A 95 8.53 -18.67 -7.93
CA GLU A 95 7.66 -17.54 -7.63
C GLU A 95 7.51 -17.32 -6.12
N CYS A 96 7.40 -16.06 -5.72
CA CYS A 96 7.08 -15.63 -4.37
C CYS A 96 6.01 -14.54 -4.43
N ALA A 97 4.83 -14.79 -3.85
CA ALA A 97 3.77 -13.80 -3.76
C ALA A 97 3.73 -13.20 -2.36
N ILE A 98 3.94 -11.88 -2.28
CA ILE A 98 3.86 -11.10 -1.03
C ILE A 98 2.66 -10.15 -1.16
N VAL A 99 1.75 -10.23 -0.19
CA VAL A 99 0.53 -9.42 -0.18
C VAL A 99 0.61 -8.39 0.94
N GLY A 100 0.29 -7.15 0.60
CA GLY A 100 0.04 -6.08 1.55
C GLY A 100 -1.44 -5.73 1.58
N VAL A 101 -2.06 -5.75 2.77
CA VAL A 101 -3.44 -5.32 2.98
C VAL A 101 -3.43 -3.99 3.70
N GLY A 102 -3.95 -2.95 3.06
CA GLY A 102 -4.01 -1.60 3.63
C GLY A 102 -4.93 -1.54 4.84
N LYS A 103 -4.52 -0.84 5.90
CA LYS A 103 -5.33 -0.64 7.11
C LYS A 103 -6.18 0.64 7.02
N VAL A 104 -6.63 1.01 5.81
CA VAL A 104 -7.46 2.20 5.64
C VAL A 104 -8.88 1.87 6.12
N ILE A 105 -9.38 2.67 7.05
CA ILE A 105 -10.54 2.41 7.93
C ILE A 105 -11.91 2.38 7.17
N SER A 106 -11.95 2.33 5.83
CA SER A 106 -13.24 2.36 5.10
C SER A 106 -13.29 1.64 3.75
N GLY A 107 -12.35 0.75 3.45
CA GLY A 107 -12.47 -0.11 2.27
C GLY A 107 -11.36 -1.15 2.26
N ASP A 108 -11.70 -2.38 1.90
CA ASP A 108 -10.81 -3.54 1.77
C ASP A 108 -9.78 -3.38 0.64
N ASP A 109 -9.16 -2.20 0.47
CA ASP A 109 -8.21 -1.91 -0.59
C ASP A 109 -6.91 -2.71 -0.32
N SER A 110 -6.75 -3.81 -1.04
CA SER A 110 -5.63 -4.74 -0.89
C SER A 110 -4.68 -4.63 -2.08
N ILE A 111 -3.37 -4.64 -1.83
CA ILE A 111 -2.37 -4.57 -2.91
C ILE A 111 -1.55 -5.85 -2.85
N ARG A 112 -1.65 -6.68 -3.88
CA ARG A 112 -0.87 -7.91 -4.00
C ARG A 112 0.34 -7.65 -4.87
N ILE A 113 1.51 -8.14 -4.44
CA ILE A 113 2.71 -8.09 -5.26
C ILE A 113 3.17 -9.51 -5.51
N ARG A 114 3.05 -9.93 -6.77
CA ARG A 114 3.54 -11.21 -7.27
C ARG A 114 4.96 -11.01 -7.77
N ILE A 115 5.93 -11.66 -7.13
CA ILE A 115 7.33 -11.60 -7.51
C ILE A 115 7.67 -12.89 -8.25
N THR A 116 7.91 -12.79 -9.55
CA THR A 116 8.31 -13.91 -10.41
C THR A 116 9.77 -13.75 -10.83
N GLU A 117 10.43 -14.86 -11.19
CA GLU A 117 11.84 -14.93 -11.58
C GLU A 117 12.29 -13.87 -12.61
N GLU A 118 11.43 -13.51 -13.57
CA GLU A 118 11.76 -12.56 -14.65
C GLU A 118 11.25 -11.12 -14.41
N ARG A 119 10.16 -10.95 -13.66
CA ARG A 119 9.49 -9.63 -13.46
C ARG A 119 8.79 -9.56 -12.10
N ASN A 120 8.84 -8.39 -11.47
CA ASN A 120 7.96 -8.07 -10.35
C ASN A 120 6.64 -7.58 -10.94
N VAL A 121 5.53 -8.27 -10.67
CA VAL A 121 4.19 -7.87 -11.08
C VAL A 121 3.48 -7.32 -9.86
N ILE A 122 3.15 -6.03 -9.89
CA ILE A 122 2.38 -5.38 -8.84
C ILE A 122 0.92 -5.40 -9.27
N GLU A 123 0.10 -6.20 -8.60
CA GLU A 123 -1.34 -6.36 -8.87
C GLU A 123 -2.15 -5.70 -7.74
N MET A 124 -2.71 -4.52 -8.00
CA MET A 124 -3.68 -3.92 -7.07
C MET A 124 -5.00 -4.72 -7.14
N ILE A 125 -5.47 -5.22 -6.00
CA ILE A 125 -6.72 -5.97 -5.90
C ILE A 125 -7.67 -5.15 -5.03
N ASN A 126 -8.49 -4.35 -5.70
CA ASN A 126 -9.62 -3.64 -5.11
C ASN A 126 -10.74 -4.64 -4.78
#